data_AF-A0A9D4PLH7-F1
#
_entry.id   AF-A0A9D4PLH7-F1
#
_cell.length_a   1.000
_cell.length_b   1.000
_cell.length_c   1.000
_cell.angle_alpha   90.00
_cell.angle_beta   90.00
_cell.angle_gamma   90.00
#
_symmetry.space_group_name_H-M   'P 1'
#
loop_
_entity.id
_entity.type
_entity.pdbx_description
1 polymer ?
#
loop_
_entity_poly.entity_id
_entity_poly.type
_entity_poly.pdbx_seq_one_letter_code
_entity_poly.pdbx_strand_id
1 'polypeptide(L)'
;MTLTLLRESARYRLRQLGKMAALYGDGWEHPQTSVRPLYSLEADSLFVPLGVAASPLYATGAPAAWKLGALGTVVAQEITNKVLGLADSWHQLETPEPHCFPNASLAYAFAVQGAYSALSLASHEGGVVTARQRVRGLERFHDAQLLFLASCFTLCHVDGEGAAKNEALCNEAMRNSRGFAKWFLCPENSPMNPKDKCSL
;
A
#
# COMPACT_ATOMS: atom_id res chain seq x y z
N MET A 1 26.25 14.35 22.88
CA MET A 1 26.27 13.54 21.64
C MET A 1 25.21 13.99 20.62
N THR A 2 24.05 14.49 21.06
CA THR A 2 22.95 14.97 20.19
C THR A 2 23.24 16.26 19.41
N LEU A 3 23.88 17.25 20.04
CA LEU A 3 24.21 18.53 19.37
C LEU A 3 25.22 18.38 18.23
N THR A 4 26.16 17.46 18.36
CA THR A 4 27.17 17.17 17.31
C THR A 4 26.51 16.58 16.07
N LEU A 5 25.59 15.62 16.25
CA LEU A 5 24.82 15.02 15.16
C LEU A 5 23.93 16.05 14.45
N LEU A 6 23.25 16.91 15.20
CA LEU A 6 22.43 17.98 14.62
C LEU A 6 23.28 18.97 13.81
N ARG A 7 24.44 19.37 14.33
CA ARG A 7 25.37 20.28 13.65
C ARG A 7 25.88 19.68 12.35
N GLU A 8 26.29 18.41 12.36
CA GLU A 8 26.80 17.75 11.15
C GLU A 8 25.69 17.48 10.12
N SER A 9 24.48 17.11 10.56
CA SER A 9 23.31 16.98 9.67
C SER A 9 22.97 18.29 8.97
N ALA A 10 22.95 19.41 9.70
CA ALA A 10 22.71 20.73 9.14
C ALA A 10 23.82 21.14 8.15
N ARG A 11 25.09 20.91 8.50
CA ARG A 11 26.24 21.15 7.60
C ARG A 11 26.14 20.32 6.32
N TYR A 12 25.79 19.05 6.43
CA TYR A 12 25.61 18.18 5.27
C TYR A 12 24.55 18.74 4.32
N ARG A 13 23.35 19.08 4.84
CA ARG A 13 22.27 19.66 4.02
C ARG A 13 22.67 20.99 3.38
N LEU A 14 23.31 21.89 4.13
CA LEU A 14 23.80 23.17 3.59
C LEU A 14 24.83 22.98 2.47
N ARG A 15 25.68 21.94 2.52
CA ARG A 15 26.63 21.60 1.46
C ARG A 15 25.98 21.03 0.19
N GLN A 16 24.72 20.60 0.27
CA GLN A 16 23.95 20.16 -0.90
C GLN A 16 23.24 21.34 -1.59
N LEU A 17 23.04 22.47 -0.91
CA LEU A 17 22.48 23.68 -1.53
C LEU A 17 23.40 24.14 -2.68
N GLY A 18 22.81 24.28 -3.87
CA GLY A 18 23.54 24.66 -5.10
C GLY A 18 24.09 23.49 -5.92
N LYS A 19 23.93 22.23 -5.48
CA LYS A 19 24.26 21.05 -6.29
C LYS A 19 23.00 20.52 -6.98
N MET A 20 22.92 20.63 -8.31
CA MET A 20 21.80 20.05 -9.09
C MET A 20 21.67 18.52 -8.94
N ALA A 21 22.72 17.84 -8.49
CA ALA A 21 22.69 16.41 -8.17
C ALA A 21 21.72 16.06 -7.02
N ALA A 22 21.18 17.01 -6.26
CA ALA A 22 20.14 16.73 -5.28
C ALA A 22 18.79 16.34 -5.92
N LEU A 23 18.55 16.69 -7.19
CA LEU A 23 17.30 16.37 -7.91
C LEU A 23 17.41 15.10 -8.77
N TYR A 24 18.62 14.60 -8.99
CA TYR A 24 18.90 13.49 -9.93
C TYR A 24 20.12 12.67 -9.52
N GLY A 25 20.38 12.59 -8.22
CA GLY A 25 21.58 11.97 -7.66
C GLY A 25 21.33 10.54 -7.20
N ASP A 26 22.33 9.71 -7.42
CA ASP A 26 22.61 8.36 -6.94
C ASP A 26 22.57 8.15 -5.40
N GLY A 27 22.13 9.17 -4.64
CA GLY A 27 21.96 9.13 -3.19
C GLY A 27 20.51 8.91 -2.79
N TRP A 28 20.26 7.96 -1.89
CA TRP A 28 18.94 7.76 -1.31
C TRP A 28 18.56 8.92 -0.38
N GLU A 29 17.38 9.50 -0.59
CA GLU A 29 16.82 10.53 0.30
C GLU A 29 16.59 10.00 1.73
N HIS A 30 16.41 8.67 1.86
CA HIS A 30 15.99 8.02 3.09
C HIS A 30 16.84 6.78 3.44
N PRO A 31 16.96 6.43 4.74
CA PRO A 31 17.67 5.22 5.16
C PRO A 31 17.03 3.95 4.63
N GLN A 32 17.86 2.97 4.26
CA GLN A 32 17.42 1.62 3.87
C GLN A 32 16.69 0.86 4.99
N THR A 33 16.89 1.28 6.24
CA THR A 33 16.23 0.73 7.43
C THR A 33 14.82 1.30 7.66
N SER A 34 14.35 2.23 6.82
CA SER A 34 12.98 2.73 6.90
C SER A 34 11.98 1.61 6.64
N VAL A 35 10.85 1.64 7.35
CA VAL A 35 9.75 0.66 7.26
C VAL A 35 8.55 1.19 6.47
N ARG A 36 8.77 2.20 5.65
CA ARG A 36 7.74 2.85 4.83
C ARG A 36 8.28 3.14 3.43
N PRO A 37 7.52 2.85 2.36
CA PRO A 37 7.87 3.33 1.03
C PRO A 37 7.68 4.84 0.93
N LEU A 38 8.42 5.48 0.04
CA LEU A 38 8.26 6.91 -0.22
C LEU A 38 8.21 7.14 -1.73
N TYR A 39 7.27 7.98 -2.16
CA TYR A 39 7.19 8.45 -3.53
C TYR A 39 7.41 9.96 -3.57
N SER A 40 8.32 10.40 -4.44
CA SER A 40 8.65 11.81 -4.66
C SER A 40 8.09 12.25 -6.01
N LEU A 41 7.18 13.23 -6.01
CA LEU A 41 6.64 13.84 -7.22
C LEU A 41 7.70 14.66 -7.96
N GLU A 42 8.59 15.32 -7.21
CA GLU A 42 9.63 16.18 -7.78
C GLU A 42 10.68 15.37 -8.54
N ALA A 43 11.04 14.20 -8.01
CA ALA A 43 12.02 13.31 -8.62
C ALA A 43 11.40 12.20 -9.48
N ASP A 44 10.06 12.12 -9.55
CA ASP A 44 9.29 11.01 -10.12
C ASP A 44 9.90 9.64 -9.79
N SER A 45 10.15 9.42 -8.50
CA SER A 45 10.87 8.24 -8.02
C SER A 45 10.17 7.57 -6.86
N LEU A 46 10.15 6.24 -6.90
CA LEU A 46 9.64 5.38 -5.84
C LEU A 46 10.80 4.74 -5.10
N PHE A 47 10.89 5.04 -3.81
CA PHE A 47 11.84 4.43 -2.90
C PHE A 47 11.16 3.34 -2.06
N VAL A 48 11.61 2.10 -2.23
CA VAL A 48 11.17 0.94 -1.43
C VAL A 48 12.35 0.46 -0.58
N PRO A 49 12.48 0.93 0.68
CA PRO A 49 13.60 0.55 1.54
C PRO A 49 13.60 -0.93 1.92
N LEU A 50 14.78 -1.47 2.23
CA LEU A 50 14.92 -2.86 2.68
C LEU A 50 14.10 -3.18 3.94
N GLY A 51 13.93 -2.21 4.83
CA GLY A 51 13.14 -2.38 6.06
C GLY A 51 11.65 -2.66 5.82
N VAL A 52 11.06 -2.15 4.72
CA VAL A 52 9.67 -2.49 4.33
C VAL A 52 9.60 -3.79 3.52
N ALA A 53 10.67 -4.14 2.79
CA ALA A 53 10.76 -5.36 1.98
C ALA A 53 11.12 -6.61 2.82
N ALA A 54 10.55 -6.72 4.01
CA ALA A 54 10.78 -7.81 4.96
C ALA A 54 9.46 -8.49 5.36
N SER A 55 9.57 -9.63 6.05
CA SER A 55 8.40 -10.30 6.63
C SER A 55 7.70 -9.35 7.62
N PRO A 56 6.36 -9.27 7.61
CA PRO A 56 5.41 -10.11 6.88
C PRO A 56 4.99 -9.60 5.49
N LEU A 57 5.51 -8.44 5.05
CA LEU A 57 5.11 -7.80 3.80
C LEU A 57 5.71 -8.49 2.56
N TYR A 58 6.94 -8.99 2.69
CA TYR A 58 7.62 -9.72 1.63
C TYR A 58 8.44 -10.88 2.18
N ALA A 59 8.33 -12.02 1.53
CA ALA A 59 9.21 -13.17 1.75
C ALA A 59 9.39 -13.90 0.41
N THR A 60 10.61 -14.34 0.12
CA THR A 60 10.93 -15.00 -1.16
C THR A 60 10.04 -16.21 -1.44
N GLY A 61 9.72 -17.01 -0.42
CA GLY A 61 8.84 -18.18 -0.50
C GLY A 61 7.34 -17.90 -0.39
N ALA A 62 6.89 -16.64 -0.26
CA ALA A 62 5.47 -16.32 -0.23
C ALA A 62 4.86 -16.32 -1.64
N PRO A 63 3.58 -16.73 -1.79
CA PRO A 63 2.88 -16.64 -3.08
C PRO A 63 2.80 -15.21 -3.59
N ALA A 64 2.70 -15.05 -4.91
CA ALA A 64 2.51 -13.76 -5.55
C ALA A 64 1.31 -12.99 -4.98
N ALA A 65 0.20 -13.69 -4.71
CA ALA A 65 -0.97 -13.13 -4.05
C ALA A 65 -0.66 -12.43 -2.72
N TRP A 66 0.17 -13.06 -1.88
CA TRP A 66 0.57 -12.47 -0.60
C TRP A 66 1.49 -11.27 -0.78
N LYS A 67 2.49 -11.38 -1.67
CA LYS A 67 3.43 -10.29 -1.98
C LYS A 67 2.72 -9.06 -2.55
N LEU A 68 1.79 -9.26 -3.47
CA LEU A 68 0.99 -8.20 -4.06
C LEU A 68 -0.01 -7.62 -3.06
N GLY A 69 -0.67 -8.48 -2.28
CA GLY A 69 -1.61 -8.03 -1.24
C GLY A 69 -0.92 -7.25 -0.13
N ALA A 70 0.25 -7.67 0.33
CA ALA A 70 0.95 -6.99 1.42
C ALA A 70 1.85 -5.85 0.90
N LEU A 71 3.05 -6.16 0.39
CA LEU A 71 3.98 -5.14 -0.09
C LEU A 71 3.41 -4.31 -1.24
N GLY A 72 2.73 -4.96 -2.21
CA GLY A 72 2.16 -4.28 -3.38
C GLY A 72 1.13 -3.22 -3.00
N THR A 73 0.20 -3.53 -2.10
CA THR A 73 -0.78 -2.57 -1.58
C THR A 73 -0.11 -1.41 -0.84
N VAL A 74 0.87 -1.66 0.03
CA VAL A 74 1.56 -0.59 0.77
C VAL A 74 2.30 0.35 -0.18
N VAL A 75 2.97 -0.20 -1.20
CA VAL A 75 3.65 0.59 -2.23
C VAL A 75 2.65 1.40 -3.06
N ALA A 76 1.56 0.77 -3.52
CA ALA A 76 0.54 1.44 -4.31
C ALA A 76 -0.15 2.55 -3.51
N GLN A 77 -0.38 2.35 -2.22
CA GLN A 77 -0.97 3.36 -1.34
C GLN A 77 -0.09 4.61 -1.24
N GLU A 78 1.23 4.46 -1.14
CA GLU A 78 2.16 5.61 -1.11
C GLU A 78 2.15 6.39 -2.43
N ILE A 79 2.13 5.70 -3.57
CA ILE A 79 1.99 6.33 -4.88
C ILE A 79 0.67 7.10 -4.93
N THR A 80 -0.45 6.44 -4.62
CA THR A 80 -1.77 7.06 -4.67
C THR A 80 -1.90 8.25 -3.72
N ASN A 81 -1.36 8.15 -2.51
CA ASN A 81 -1.36 9.24 -1.53
C ASN A 81 -0.69 10.50 -2.07
N LYS A 82 0.39 10.35 -2.85
CA LYS A 82 1.17 11.45 -3.40
C LYS A 82 0.60 11.96 -4.71
N VAL A 83 0.30 11.07 -5.65
CA VAL A 83 -0.30 11.41 -6.95
C VAL A 83 -1.64 12.13 -6.78
N LEU A 84 -2.49 11.65 -5.87
CA LEU A 84 -3.79 12.27 -5.61
C LEU A 84 -3.72 13.42 -4.59
N GLY A 85 -2.53 13.82 -4.13
CA GLY A 85 -2.38 14.87 -3.12
C GLY A 85 -3.07 14.56 -1.79
N LEU A 86 -3.52 13.32 -1.55
CA LEU A 86 -4.28 12.93 -0.36
C LEU A 86 -3.45 13.00 0.93
N ALA A 87 -2.12 13.02 0.81
CA ALA A 87 -1.19 13.22 1.91
C ALA A 87 -0.72 14.67 2.11
N ASP A 88 -0.92 15.56 1.13
CA ASP A 88 -0.37 16.92 1.15
C ASP A 88 -1.52 17.94 1.05
N SER A 89 -1.71 18.75 2.09
CA SER A 89 -2.83 19.68 2.27
C SER A 89 -2.96 20.79 1.20
N TRP A 90 -2.04 20.87 0.25
CA TRP A 90 -1.94 21.96 -0.73
C TRP A 90 -2.69 21.69 -2.04
N HIS A 91 -2.97 20.42 -2.33
CA HIS A 91 -3.75 20.00 -3.50
C HIS A 91 -4.82 19.01 -3.04
N GLN A 92 -5.90 19.53 -2.45
CA GLN A 92 -7.14 18.76 -2.29
C GLN A 92 -7.71 18.54 -3.71
N LEU A 93 -7.29 17.46 -4.36
CA LEU A 93 -8.03 16.96 -5.52
C LEU A 93 -9.45 16.67 -5.05
N GLU A 94 -10.44 17.25 -5.74
CA GLU A 94 -11.84 16.91 -5.54
C GLU A 94 -11.99 15.41 -5.78
N THR A 95 -12.19 14.65 -4.70
CA THR A 95 -12.49 13.23 -4.79
C THR A 95 -13.76 13.08 -5.64
N PRO A 96 -13.79 12.23 -6.67
CA PRO A 96 -14.95 12.13 -7.57
C PRO A 96 -16.27 11.79 -6.86
N GLU A 97 -16.20 11.21 -5.65
CA GLU A 97 -17.34 11.01 -4.76
C GLU A 97 -16.95 11.38 -3.30
N PRO A 98 -17.03 12.65 -2.87
CA PRO A 98 -16.59 13.09 -1.54
C PRO A 98 -17.44 12.52 -0.39
N HIS A 99 -18.61 11.98 -0.72
CA HIS A 99 -19.52 11.30 0.21
C HIS A 99 -19.18 9.83 0.41
N CYS A 100 -18.27 9.27 -0.40
CA CYS A 100 -18.03 7.84 -0.49
C CYS A 100 -16.78 7.37 0.27
N PHE A 101 -15.74 8.21 0.32
CA PHE A 101 -14.50 7.87 1.03
C PHE A 101 -13.92 9.09 1.77
N PRO A 102 -13.50 8.94 3.03
CA PRO A 102 -12.43 9.77 3.58
C PRO A 102 -11.16 9.60 2.72
N ASN A 103 -10.37 10.67 2.53
CA ASN A 103 -9.17 10.65 1.68
C ASN A 103 -8.23 9.45 1.91
N ALA A 104 -7.99 9.07 3.16
CA ALA A 104 -7.11 7.93 3.50
C ALA A 104 -7.69 6.58 3.04
N SER A 105 -9.01 6.43 3.06
CA SER A 105 -9.72 5.23 2.62
C SER A 105 -9.73 5.12 1.11
N LEU A 106 -9.79 6.25 0.40
CA LEU A 106 -9.71 6.30 -1.06
C LEU A 106 -8.36 5.77 -1.55
N ALA A 107 -7.26 6.26 -0.98
CA ALA A 107 -5.91 5.82 -1.35
C ALA A 107 -5.71 4.32 -1.14
N TYR A 108 -6.17 3.81 0.00
CA TYR A 108 -6.07 2.38 0.31
C TYR A 108 -6.96 1.52 -0.59
N ALA A 109 -8.18 1.99 -0.90
CA ALA A 109 -9.08 1.28 -1.81
C ALA A 109 -8.52 1.19 -3.24
N PHE A 110 -7.95 2.28 -3.77
CA PHE A 110 -7.22 2.26 -5.04
C PHE A 110 -6.03 1.32 -5.02
N ALA A 111 -5.25 1.33 -3.92
CA ALA A 111 -4.09 0.46 -3.78
C ALA A 111 -4.48 -1.03 -3.82
N VAL A 112 -5.51 -1.42 -3.07
CA VAL A 112 -6.03 -2.80 -3.06
C VAL A 112 -6.55 -3.19 -4.44
N GLN A 113 -7.29 -2.31 -5.12
CA GLN A 113 -7.83 -2.57 -6.45
C GLN A 113 -6.73 -2.68 -7.51
N GLY A 114 -5.67 -1.88 -7.41
CA GLY A 114 -4.47 -1.96 -8.24
C GLY A 114 -3.74 -3.28 -8.04
N ALA A 115 -3.52 -3.69 -6.78
CA ALA A 115 -2.90 -4.98 -6.45
C ALA A 115 -3.73 -6.17 -6.98
N TYR A 116 -5.06 -6.11 -6.84
CA TYR A 116 -5.96 -7.14 -7.36
C TYR A 116 -5.91 -7.24 -8.90
N SER A 117 -5.87 -6.10 -9.58
CA SER A 117 -5.71 -6.04 -11.05
C SER A 117 -4.34 -6.58 -11.49
N ALA A 118 -3.27 -6.27 -10.75
CA ALA A 118 -1.95 -6.83 -11.02
C ALA A 118 -1.92 -8.36 -10.86
N LEU A 119 -2.58 -8.89 -9.82
CA LEU A 119 -2.70 -10.33 -9.61
C LEU A 119 -3.50 -11.01 -10.73
N SER A 120 -4.60 -10.40 -11.18
CA SER A 120 -5.41 -10.99 -12.25
C SER A 120 -4.62 -11.04 -13.57
N LEU A 121 -3.89 -9.98 -13.92
CA LEU A 121 -2.99 -9.95 -15.07
C LEU A 121 -1.89 -11.01 -14.96
N ALA A 122 -1.21 -11.09 -13.82
CA ALA A 122 -0.16 -12.09 -13.58
C ALA A 122 -0.69 -13.54 -13.65
N SER A 123 -1.96 -13.75 -13.32
CA SER A 123 -2.63 -15.05 -13.43
C SER A 123 -2.99 -15.41 -14.87
N HIS A 124 -3.32 -14.42 -15.71
CA HIS A 124 -3.69 -14.61 -17.12
C HIS A 124 -2.49 -14.84 -18.05
N GLU A 125 -1.33 -14.24 -17.76
CA GLU A 125 -0.14 -14.34 -18.61
C GLU A 125 0.61 -15.69 -18.52
N GLY A 126 0.06 -16.68 -17.82
CA GLY A 126 0.70 -18.00 -17.65
C GLY A 126 2.00 -18.00 -16.83
N GLY A 127 2.49 -16.81 -16.40
CA GLY A 127 3.78 -16.61 -15.75
C GLY A 127 3.85 -16.93 -14.26
N VAL A 128 2.74 -17.25 -13.60
CA VAL A 128 2.70 -17.59 -12.16
C VAL A 128 2.04 -18.95 -11.90
N VAL A 129 2.06 -19.85 -12.89
CA VAL A 129 1.78 -21.27 -12.65
C VAL A 129 3.12 -22.02 -12.56
N THR A 130 3.88 -21.78 -11.51
CA THR A 130 4.95 -22.71 -11.10
C THR A 130 4.82 -23.00 -9.61
N ALA A 131 4.02 -24.04 -9.34
CA ALA A 131 3.57 -24.52 -8.04
C ALA A 131 2.72 -23.50 -7.26
N ARG A 132 1.49 -23.88 -6.88
CA ARG A 132 0.69 -23.16 -5.86
C ARG A 132 1.49 -23.14 -4.56
N GLN A 133 2.34 -22.15 -4.39
CA GLN A 133 3.09 -21.96 -3.17
C GLN A 133 2.10 -21.44 -2.14
N ARG A 134 1.47 -22.37 -1.42
CA ARG A 134 0.44 -22.05 -0.43
C ARG A 134 1.11 -21.57 0.84
N VAL A 135 0.53 -20.57 1.48
CA VAL A 135 0.93 -20.15 2.82
C VAL A 135 0.52 -21.27 3.79
N ARG A 136 1.48 -21.74 4.61
CA ARG A 136 1.22 -22.79 5.59
C ARG A 136 0.12 -22.33 6.57
N GLY A 137 -0.89 -23.16 6.77
CA GLY A 137 -2.08 -22.86 7.59
C GLY A 137 -3.18 -22.08 6.87
N LEU A 138 -2.95 -21.59 5.64
CA LEU A 138 -3.93 -20.89 4.81
C LEU A 138 -4.10 -21.55 3.43
N GLU A 139 -3.83 -22.86 3.33
CA GLU A 139 -3.83 -23.59 2.06
C GLU A 139 -5.22 -23.67 1.39
N ARG A 140 -6.28 -23.48 2.18
CA ARG A 140 -7.68 -23.49 1.73
C ARG A 140 -8.12 -22.19 1.04
N PHE A 141 -7.34 -21.12 1.17
CA PHE A 141 -7.66 -19.84 0.57
C PHE A 141 -7.15 -19.77 -0.88
N HIS A 142 -7.98 -19.20 -1.75
CA HIS A 142 -7.62 -18.88 -3.12
C HIS A 142 -6.68 -17.68 -3.16
N ASP A 143 -5.94 -17.52 -4.26
CA ASP A 143 -4.94 -16.46 -4.41
C ASP A 143 -5.57 -15.07 -4.25
N ALA A 144 -6.76 -14.84 -4.82
CA ALA A 144 -7.47 -13.58 -4.59
C ALA A 144 -7.90 -13.37 -3.13
N GLN A 145 -8.34 -14.42 -2.43
CA GLN A 145 -8.69 -14.34 -1.01
C GLN A 145 -7.44 -14.02 -0.17
N LEU A 146 -6.31 -14.66 -0.46
CA LEU A 146 -5.02 -14.39 0.18
C LEU A 146 -4.56 -12.96 -0.06
N LEU A 147 -4.77 -12.40 -1.26
CA LEU A 147 -4.43 -11.01 -1.56
C LEU A 147 -5.21 -10.03 -0.67
N PHE A 148 -6.53 -10.20 -0.56
CA PHE A 148 -7.36 -9.33 0.28
C PHE A 148 -7.01 -9.47 1.76
N LEU A 149 -6.77 -10.70 2.23
CA LEU A 149 -6.31 -10.96 3.61
C LEU A 149 -4.95 -10.30 3.88
N ALA A 150 -3.98 -10.49 2.98
CA ALA A 150 -2.64 -9.93 3.12
C ALA A 150 -2.64 -8.40 3.09
N SER A 151 -3.55 -7.80 2.33
CA SER A 151 -3.75 -6.34 2.32
C SER A 151 -4.22 -5.85 3.68
N CYS A 152 -5.36 -6.32 4.17
CA CYS A 152 -5.87 -5.87 5.46
C CYS A 152 -4.96 -6.21 6.63
N PHE A 153 -4.18 -7.29 6.51
CA PHE A 153 -3.19 -7.67 7.50
C PHE A 153 -2.12 -6.58 7.72
N THR A 154 -1.79 -5.77 6.71
CA THR A 154 -0.81 -4.66 6.88
C THR A 154 -1.32 -3.55 7.79
N LEU A 155 -2.62 -3.51 8.06
CA LEU A 155 -3.30 -2.53 8.91
C LEU A 155 -3.56 -3.06 10.32
N CYS A 156 -3.32 -4.35 10.58
CA CYS A 156 -3.58 -4.94 11.90
C CYS A 156 -2.79 -4.24 13.00
N HIS A 157 -3.49 -3.83 14.05
CA HIS A 157 -2.93 -3.17 15.21
C HIS A 157 -3.60 -3.71 16.48
N VAL A 158 -2.85 -3.85 17.56
CA VAL A 158 -3.34 -4.56 18.76
C VAL A 158 -4.25 -3.68 19.61
N ASP A 159 -3.96 -2.38 19.78
CA ASP A 159 -4.80 -1.45 20.57
C ASP A 159 -4.53 0.03 20.25
N GLY A 160 -5.52 0.92 20.49
CA GLY A 160 -5.38 2.39 20.42
C GLY A 160 -6.27 3.07 19.37
N GLU A 161 -6.24 4.41 19.30
CA GLU A 161 -7.00 5.21 18.32
C GLU A 161 -6.72 4.79 16.86
N GLY A 162 -5.53 4.24 16.59
CA GLY A 162 -5.15 3.72 15.28
C GLY A 162 -5.85 2.42 14.87
N ALA A 163 -6.28 1.59 15.82
CA ALA A 163 -6.87 0.28 15.51
C ALA A 163 -8.24 0.42 14.83
N ALA A 164 -9.14 1.24 15.39
CA ALA A 164 -10.45 1.51 14.80
C ALA A 164 -10.35 2.19 13.43
N LYS A 165 -9.40 3.12 13.28
CA LYS A 165 -9.13 3.78 11.98
C LYS A 165 -8.65 2.76 10.94
N ASN A 166 -7.72 1.90 11.31
CA ASN A 166 -7.16 0.87 10.41
C ASN A 166 -8.19 -0.19 10.03
N GLU A 167 -9.05 -0.59 10.95
CA GLU A 167 -10.18 -1.47 10.66
C GLU A 167 -11.15 -0.82 9.67
N ALA A 168 -11.50 0.46 9.88
CA ALA A 168 -12.36 1.20 8.96
C ALA A 168 -11.74 1.29 7.55
N LEU A 169 -10.43 1.57 7.44
CA LEU A 169 -9.72 1.59 6.16
C LEU A 169 -9.83 0.26 5.41
N CYS A 170 -9.56 -0.86 6.09
CA CYS A 170 -9.72 -2.19 5.50
C CYS A 170 -11.17 -2.43 5.06
N ASN A 171 -12.13 -2.22 5.96
CA ASN A 171 -13.52 -2.55 5.70
C ASN A 171 -14.12 -1.68 4.58
N GLU A 172 -13.77 -0.41 4.50
CA GLU A 172 -14.21 0.51 3.44
C GLU A 172 -13.66 0.13 2.07
N ALA A 173 -12.41 -0.30 1.98
CA ALA A 173 -11.85 -0.81 0.73
C ALA A 173 -12.54 -2.12 0.30
N MET A 174 -12.72 -3.06 1.23
CA MET A 174 -13.26 -4.39 0.92
C MET A 174 -14.76 -4.34 0.60
N ARG A 175 -15.55 -3.54 1.31
CA ARG A 175 -17.01 -3.42 1.06
C ARG A 175 -17.32 -2.83 -0.32
N ASN A 176 -16.45 -1.97 -0.83
CA ASN A 176 -16.58 -1.36 -2.16
C ASN A 176 -15.96 -2.23 -3.28
N SER A 177 -15.16 -3.23 -2.94
CA SER A 177 -14.61 -4.15 -3.94
C SER A 177 -15.63 -5.23 -4.36
N ARG A 178 -15.98 -5.23 -5.66
CA ARG A 178 -16.75 -6.33 -6.27
C ARG A 178 -15.96 -7.64 -6.29
N GLY A 179 -14.64 -7.54 -6.49
CA GLY A 179 -13.73 -8.68 -6.46
C GLY A 179 -13.76 -9.38 -5.10
N PHE A 180 -13.67 -8.61 -4.01
CA PHE A 180 -13.77 -9.13 -2.65
C PHE A 180 -15.08 -9.89 -2.42
N ALA A 181 -16.22 -9.25 -2.69
CA ALA A 181 -17.54 -9.86 -2.49
C ALA A 181 -17.71 -11.17 -3.27
N LYS A 182 -17.19 -11.24 -4.50
CA LYS A 182 -17.19 -12.45 -5.33
C LYS A 182 -16.36 -13.58 -4.71
N TRP A 183 -15.14 -13.30 -4.29
CA TRP A 183 -14.21 -14.32 -3.79
C TRP A 183 -14.54 -14.79 -2.37
N PHE A 184 -15.22 -13.99 -1.57
CA PHE A 184 -15.70 -14.35 -0.23
C PHE A 184 -17.18 -14.77 -0.21
N LEU A 185 -17.84 -14.83 -1.38
CA LEU A 185 -19.24 -15.22 -1.51
C LEU A 185 -20.17 -14.41 -0.59
N CYS A 186 -19.91 -13.10 -0.47
CA CYS A 186 -20.68 -12.23 0.41
C CYS A 186 -22.11 -12.05 -0.13
N PRO A 187 -23.16 -12.34 0.65
CA PRO A 187 -24.55 -12.11 0.24
C PRO A 187 -24.80 -10.64 -0.10
N GLU A 188 -25.67 -10.36 -1.06
CA GLU A 188 -26.09 -8.99 -1.34
C GLU A 188 -26.73 -8.35 -0.11
N ASN A 189 -26.50 -7.05 0.08
CA ASN A 189 -26.92 -6.26 1.24
C ASN A 189 -26.30 -6.67 2.58
N SER A 190 -25.31 -7.56 2.59
CA SER A 190 -24.51 -7.80 3.80
C SER A 190 -23.59 -6.60 4.09
N PRO A 191 -23.09 -6.43 5.33
CA PRO A 191 -22.22 -5.28 5.69
C PRO A 191 -21.01 -5.09 4.76
N MET A 192 -20.42 -6.19 4.29
CA MET A 192 -19.27 -6.21 3.39
C MET A 192 -19.63 -6.35 1.90
N ASN A 193 -20.92 -6.37 1.57
CA ASN A 193 -21.41 -6.33 0.19
C ASN A 193 -22.70 -5.50 0.09
N PRO A 194 -22.64 -4.18 0.38
CA PRO A 194 -23.78 -3.29 0.18
C PRO A 194 -24.17 -3.22 -1.29
N LYS A 195 -25.44 -2.93 -1.56
CA LYS A 195 -25.96 -2.72 -2.92
C LYS A 195 -25.34 -1.49 -3.57
N ASP A 196 -25.28 -0.39 -2.82
CA ASP A 196 -24.65 0.84 -3.26
C ASP A 196 -23.16 0.79 -2.88
N LYS A 197 -22.32 0.58 -3.90
CA LYS A 197 -20.86 0.59 -3.79
C LYS A 197 -20.33 1.87 -4.43
N CYS A 198 -19.34 2.46 -3.78
CA CYS A 198 -18.59 3.59 -4.31
C CYS A 198 -17.78 3.15 -5.54
N SER A 199 -17.68 4.05 -6.52
CA SER A 199 -16.85 3.83 -7.69
C SER A 199 -15.43 4.38 -7.47
N LEU A 200 -14.42 3.59 -7.86
CA LEU A 200 -13.01 3.98 -7.88
C LEU A 200 -12.63 4.41 -9.29
#